data_AF-A0A9E4U8U2-F1
#
_entry.id   AF-A0A9E4U8U2-F1
#
_cell.length_a   1.000
_cell.length_b   1.000
_cell.length_c   1.000
_cell.angle_alpha   90.00
_cell.angle_beta   90.00
_cell.angle_gamma   90.00
#
_symmetry.space_group_name_H-M   'P 1'
#
loop_
_entity.id
_entity.type
_entity.pdbx_description
1 polymer ?
#
loop_
_entity_poly.entity_id
_entity_poly.type
_entity_poly.pdbx_seq_one_letter_code
_entity_poly.pdbx_strand_id
1 'polypeptide(L)'
;RTLASKQPKASQGKVAIVTGAGRRFCDMRAETLGKTYDEVYSLYAGETALKRIPAADEIAAAIVSLASDMASATTGQSLEATAVHYFH
;
A
#
# COMPACT_ATOMS: atom_id res chain seq x y z
N ARG A 1 3.03 38.51 25.80
CA ARG A 1 1.97 37.80 25.04
C ARG A 1 2.64 37.17 23.82
N THR A 2 2.95 35.89 23.93
CA THR A 2 3.79 35.14 22.98
C THR A 2 2.93 34.72 21.79
N LEU A 3 3.32 35.11 20.57
CA LEU A 3 2.66 34.69 19.33
C LEU A 3 3.01 33.23 19.06
N ALA A 4 2.10 32.32 19.37
CA ALA A 4 2.21 30.91 18.99
C ALA A 4 1.97 30.78 17.48
N SER A 5 3.03 30.45 16.75
CA SER A 5 2.97 30.03 15.35
C SER A 5 2.08 28.79 15.23
N LYS A 6 0.91 28.92 14.59
CA LYS A 6 0.10 27.76 14.19
C LYS A 6 0.86 26.99 13.11
N GLN A 7 1.33 25.79 13.43
CA GLN A 7 1.76 24.83 12.43
C GLN A 7 0.56 24.44 11.53
N PRO A 8 0.73 24.35 10.20
CA PRO A 8 -0.33 23.88 9.32
C PRO A 8 -0.59 22.40 9.58
N LYS A 9 -1.86 22.03 9.73
CA LYS A 9 -2.31 20.65 9.85
C LYS A 9 -1.90 19.91 8.57
N ALA A 10 -1.01 18.92 8.70
CA ALA A 10 -0.63 18.04 7.61
C ALA A 10 -1.89 17.44 6.98
N SER A 11 -2.14 17.79 5.72
CA SER A 11 -3.20 17.20 4.92
C SER A 11 -2.94 15.70 4.81
N GLN A 12 -4.01 14.93 4.99
CA GLN A 12 -4.03 13.48 4.82
C GLN A 12 -3.82 13.13 3.35
N GLY A 13 -2.57 13.22 2.90
CA GLY A 13 -2.07 12.52 1.71
C GLY A 13 -1.22 11.35 2.18
N LYS A 14 -1.83 10.39 2.89
CA LYS A 14 -1.15 9.11 3.15
C LYS A 14 -1.18 8.34 1.85
N VAL A 15 -0.17 8.52 1.00
CA VAL A 15 0.22 7.45 0.09
C VAL A 15 0.70 6.33 1.01
N ALA A 16 -0.20 5.42 1.36
CA ALA A 16 0.18 4.15 1.93
C ALA A 16 0.76 3.33 0.78
N ILE A 17 2.03 3.58 0.47
CA ILE A 17 2.85 2.64 -0.28
C ILE A 17 2.93 1.38 0.60
N VAL A 18 2.01 0.43 0.40
CA VAL A 18 2.18 -0.94 0.91
C VAL A 18 3.17 -1.60 -0.01
N THR A 19 4.43 -1.22 0.11
CA THR A 19 5.52 -1.82 -0.67
C THR A 19 6.68 -2.03 0.28
N GLY A 20 6.97 -3.30 0.54
CA GLY A 20 8.08 -3.74 1.39
C GLY A 20 7.73 -4.14 2.84
N ALA A 21 6.46 -4.08 3.26
CA ALA A 21 6.06 -4.38 4.64
C ALA A 21 5.15 -5.60 4.82
N GLY A 22 4.90 -6.44 3.81
CA GLY A 22 3.91 -7.54 3.91
C GLY A 22 4.10 -8.41 5.16
N ARG A 23 5.34 -8.81 5.47
CA ARG A 23 5.65 -9.54 6.70
C ARG A 23 5.60 -8.67 7.96
N ARG A 24 6.42 -7.61 8.00
CA ARG A 24 6.54 -6.74 9.18
C ARG A 24 5.23 -6.09 9.60
N PHE A 25 4.37 -5.72 8.65
CA PHE A 25 3.05 -5.19 8.89
C PHE A 25 2.14 -6.25 9.51
N CYS A 26 2.13 -7.47 8.94
CA CYS A 26 1.35 -8.56 9.52
C CYS A 26 1.87 -8.95 10.91
N ASP A 27 3.18 -8.95 11.15
CA ASP A 27 3.77 -9.20 12.47
C ASP A 27 3.34 -8.11 13.48
N MET A 28 3.43 -6.84 13.12
CA MET A 28 2.95 -5.72 13.96
C MET A 28 1.43 -5.80 14.23
N ARG A 29 0.65 -6.23 13.24
CA ARG A 29 -0.80 -6.43 13.37
C ARG A 29 -1.13 -7.67 14.21
N ALA A 30 -0.36 -8.74 14.08
CA ALA A 30 -0.46 -9.95 14.88
C ALA A 30 -0.29 -9.63 16.37
N GLU A 31 0.75 -8.87 16.72
CA GLU A 31 0.97 -8.36 18.08
C GLU A 31 -0.22 -7.51 18.58
N THR A 32 -0.71 -6.58 17.75
CA THR A 32 -1.81 -5.69 18.12
C THR A 32 -3.14 -6.43 18.29
N LEU A 33 -3.38 -7.48 17.51
CA LEU A 33 -4.66 -8.21 17.46
C LEU A 33 -4.65 -9.49 18.31
N GLY A 34 -3.51 -9.87 18.91
CA GLY A 34 -3.37 -11.15 19.60
C GLY A 34 -3.54 -12.36 18.68
N LYS A 35 -3.10 -12.24 17.42
CA LYS A 35 -3.21 -13.27 16.38
C LYS A 35 -1.83 -13.72 15.94
N THR A 36 -1.76 -14.83 15.20
CA THR A 36 -0.54 -15.25 14.49
C THR A 36 -0.36 -14.47 13.19
N TYR A 37 0.87 -14.49 12.65
CA TYR A 37 1.16 -13.96 11.33
C TYR A 37 0.24 -14.55 10.26
N ASP A 38 0.07 -15.88 10.24
CA ASP A 38 -0.71 -16.57 9.20
C ASP A 38 -2.19 -16.22 9.25
N GLU A 39 -2.77 -16.04 10.45
CA GLU A 39 -4.16 -15.60 10.62
C GLU A 39 -4.36 -14.16 10.12
N VAL A 40 -3.39 -13.28 10.36
CA VAL A 40 -3.42 -11.89 9.88
C VAL A 40 -3.19 -11.81 8.38
N TYR A 41 -2.24 -12.59 7.84
CA TYR A 41 -2.02 -12.67 6.41
C TYR A 41 -3.27 -13.17 5.70
N SER A 42 -3.86 -14.26 6.19
CA SER A 42 -5.09 -14.86 5.63
C SER A 42 -6.27 -13.90 5.72
N LEU A 43 -6.38 -13.11 6.80
CA LEU A 43 -7.39 -12.07 6.93
C LEU A 43 -7.30 -11.06 5.78
N TYR A 44 -6.13 -10.45 5.56
CA TYR A 44 -5.97 -9.43 4.52
C TYR A 44 -5.97 -9.99 3.11
N ALA A 45 -5.31 -11.13 2.89
CA ALA A 45 -5.35 -11.83 1.60
C ALA A 45 -6.79 -12.22 1.24
N GLY A 46 -7.60 -12.62 2.24
CA GLY A 46 -9.00 -12.97 2.08
C GLY A 46 -9.89 -11.84 1.56
N GLU A 47 -9.51 -10.58 1.78
CA GLU A 47 -10.23 -9.42 1.24
C GLU A 47 -9.94 -9.17 -0.24
N THR A 48 -8.80 -9.66 -0.75
CA THR A 48 -8.46 -9.55 -2.18
C THR A 48 -9.22 -10.60 -3.01
N ALA A 49 -9.51 -10.33 -4.28
CA ALA A 49 -10.10 -11.36 -5.14
C ALA A 49 -9.09 -12.47 -5.49
N LEU A 50 -7.80 -12.14 -5.63
CA LEU A 50 -6.75 -13.13 -5.94
C LEU A 50 -6.26 -13.93 -4.71
N LYS A 51 -6.82 -13.67 -3.52
CA LYS A 51 -6.49 -14.35 -2.26
C LYS A 51 -5.01 -14.33 -1.91
N ARG A 52 -4.32 -13.24 -2.28
CA ARG A 52 -2.90 -13.03 -1.98
C ARG A 52 -2.57 -11.54 -1.92
N ILE A 53 -1.53 -11.21 -1.17
CA ILE A 53 -0.93 -9.88 -1.19
C ILE A 53 0.14 -9.83 -2.29
N PRO A 54 0.18 -8.79 -3.15
CA PRO A 54 1.25 -8.63 -4.14
C PRO A 54 2.64 -8.64 -3.50
N ALA A 55 3.57 -9.32 -4.17
CA ALA A 55 4.99 -9.29 -3.80
C ALA A 55 5.61 -7.93 -4.17
N ALA A 56 6.74 -7.59 -3.52
CA ALA A 56 7.47 -6.37 -3.81
C ALA A 56 7.90 -6.28 -5.29
N ASP A 57 8.30 -7.42 -5.88
CA ASP A 57 8.74 -7.49 -7.27
C ASP A 57 7.59 -7.22 -8.26
N GLU A 58 6.36 -7.59 -7.92
CA GLU A 58 5.18 -7.30 -8.76
C GLU A 58 4.88 -5.80 -8.77
N ILE A 59 5.04 -5.13 -7.62
CA ILE A 59 4.91 -3.66 -7.54
C ILE A 59 6.05 -2.98 -8.29
N ALA A 60 7.29 -3.47 -8.15
CA ALA A 60 8.44 -2.95 -8.88
C ALA A 60 8.25 -3.10 -10.40
N ALA A 61 7.76 -4.24 -10.87
CA ALA A 61 7.47 -4.48 -12.27
C ALA A 61 6.40 -3.50 -12.82
N ALA A 62 5.35 -3.22 -12.04
CA ALA A 62 4.33 -2.24 -12.42
C ALA A 62 4.94 -0.83 -12.58
N ILE A 63 5.83 -0.43 -11.67
CA ILE A 63 6.53 0.87 -11.74
C ILE A 63 7.47 0.92 -12.95
N VAL A 64 8.27 -0.14 -13.17
CA VAL A 64 9.17 -0.22 -14.33
C VAL A 64 8.38 -0.15 -15.63
N SER A 65 7.22 -0.80 -15.71
CA SER A 65 6.32 -0.69 -16.86
C SER A 65 5.87 0.75 -17.09
N LEU A 66 5.48 1.47 -16.03
CA LEU A 66 5.06 2.87 -16.12
C LEU A 66 6.22 3.82 -16.44
N ALA A 67 7.45 3.48 -16.09
CA ALA A 67 8.65 4.25 -16.40
C ALA A 67 9.20 3.98 -17.81
N SER A 68 8.69 2.97 -18.51
CA SER A 68 9.18 2.58 -19.84
C SER A 68 8.62 3.47 -20.96
N ASP A 69 9.26 3.42 -22.12
CA ASP A 69 8.80 4.14 -23.33
C ASP A 69 7.37 3.72 -23.77
N MET A 70 6.91 2.52 -23.38
CA MET A 70 5.56 2.05 -23.65
C MET A 70 4.50 2.92 -22.97
N ALA A 71 4.85 3.58 -21.87
CA ALA A 71 3.96 4.47 -21.13
C ALA A 71 4.17 5.95 -21.49
N SER A 72 4.86 6.26 -22.61
CA SER A 72 5.19 7.64 -23.02
C SER A 72 3.99 8.59 -23.13
N ALA A 73 2.80 8.08 -23.43
CA ALA A 73 1.56 8.85 -23.50
C ALA A 73 0.72 8.80 -22.21
N THR A 74 1.15 8.07 -21.18
CA THR A 74 0.40 7.87 -19.94
C THR A 74 0.91 8.81 -18.85
N THR A 75 0.08 9.79 -18.47
CA THR A 75 0.40 10.75 -17.39
C THR A 75 -0.86 11.12 -16.61
N GLY A 76 -0.66 11.60 -15.37
CA GLY A 76 -1.75 12.02 -14.47
C GLY A 76 -2.66 10.89 -13.98
N GLN A 77 -2.26 9.63 -14.16
CA GLN A 77 -3.05 8.46 -13.78
C GLN A 77 -2.67 7.95 -12.39
N SER A 78 -3.66 7.36 -11.71
CA SER A 78 -3.44 6.52 -10.53
C SER A 78 -3.32 5.07 -10.98
N LEU A 79 -2.18 4.43 -10.73
CA LEU A 79 -1.98 3.00 -10.97
C LEU A 79 -2.14 2.22 -9.66
N GLU A 80 -3.02 1.23 -9.66
CA GLU A 80 -3.29 0.40 -8.49
C GLU A 80 -2.78 -1.04 -8.70
N ALA A 81 -1.93 -1.51 -7.79
CA ALA A 81 -1.42 -2.88 -7.76
C ALA A 81 -1.85 -3.55 -6.44
N THR A 82 -3.11 -4.01 -6.37
CA THR A 82 -3.74 -4.45 -5.11
C THR A 82 -4.27 -5.87 -5.11
N ALA A 83 -3.94 -6.68 -6.12
CA ALA A 83 -4.52 -8.02 -6.27
C ALA A 83 -6.07 -8.03 -6.27
N VAL A 84 -6.66 -6.94 -6.80
CA VAL A 84 -8.11 -6.70 -6.87
C VAL A 84 -8.73 -6.66 -5.48
N HIS A 85 -8.19 -5.78 -4.62
CA HIS A 85 -8.78 -5.44 -3.32
C HIS A 85 -9.81 -4.31 -3.46
N TYR A 86 -9.48 -3.31 -4.26
CA TYR A 86 -10.41 -2.25 -4.68
C TYR A 86 -10.54 -2.23 -6.20
N PHE A 87 -11.72 -1.85 -6.66
CA PHE A 87 -12.02 -1.62 -8.07
C PHE A 87 -12.97 -0.41 -8.13
N HIS A 88 -12.58 0.62 -8.87
CA HIS A 88 -13.33 1.87 -9.05
C HIS A 88 -13.75 2.02 -10.51
#